data_AF-A0A956J1H4-F1
#
_entry.id   AF-A0A956J1H4-F1
#
_cell.length_a   1.000
_cell.length_b   1.000
_cell.length_c   1.000
_cell.angle_alpha   90.00
_cell.angle_beta   90.00
_cell.angle_gamma   90.00
#
_symmetry.space_group_name_H-M   'P 1'
#
loop_
_entity.id
_entity.type
_entity.pdbx_description
1 polymer ?
#
loop_
_entity_poly.entity_id
_entity_poly.type
_entity_poly.pdbx_seq_one_letter_code
_entity_poly.pdbx_strand_id
1 'polypeptide(L)' 'MGRLLLVLLTLLPSSALAHRGGLDDNGGHHDRRTGEYHCHHASCRQAQREQEDGEDRRRGVDRERGDGPEGDT' A
#
# COMPACT_ATOMS: atom_id res chain seq x y z
N MET A 1 -34.30 -39.51 -12.44
CA MET A 1 -32.89 -39.19 -12.78
C MET A 1 -32.56 -37.70 -12.66
N GLY A 2 -33.39 -36.78 -13.18
CA GLY A 2 -33.08 -35.33 -13.14
C GLY A 2 -32.99 -34.69 -11.74
N ARG A 3 -33.76 -35.17 -10.77
CA ARG A 3 -33.68 -34.67 -9.37
C ARG A 3 -32.34 -34.94 -8.70
N LEU A 4 -31.75 -36.11 -8.98
CA LEU A 4 -30.47 -36.53 -8.43
C LEU A 4 -29.32 -35.73 -9.05
N LEU A 5 -29.45 -35.38 -10.34
CA LEU A 5 -28.53 -34.50 -11.06
C LEU A 5 -28.52 -33.08 -10.48
N LEU A 6 -29.69 -32.52 -10.14
CA LEU A 6 -29.79 -31.18 -9.53
C LEU A 6 -29.12 -31.11 -8.16
N VAL A 7 -29.31 -32.14 -7.32
CA VAL A 7 -28.64 -32.23 -6.01
C VAL A 7 -27.13 -32.32 -6.17
N LEU A 8 -26.65 -33.09 -7.16
CA LEU A 8 -25.22 -33.21 -7.41
C LEU A 8 -24.60 -31.88 -7.84
N LEU A 9 -25.31 -31.07 -8.65
CA LEU A 9 -24.80 -29.81 -9.17
C LEU A 9 -24.64 -28.71 -8.10
N THR A 10 -25.50 -28.69 -7.06
CA THR A 10 -25.39 -27.71 -5.97
C THR A 10 -24.31 -28.05 -4.96
N LEU A 11 -23.78 -29.28 -4.97
CA LEU A 11 -22.70 -29.71 -4.09
C LEU A 11 -21.31 -29.37 -4.64
N LEU A 12 -21.19 -28.91 -5.89
CA LEU A 12 -19.91 -28.47 -6.43
C LEU A 12 -19.56 -27.07 -5.88
N PRO A 13 -18.46 -26.92 -5.13
CA PRO A 13 -18.02 -25.60 -4.69
C PRO A 13 -17.59 -24.77 -5.92
N SER A 14 -18.19 -23.61 -6.08
CA SER A 14 -17.78 -22.62 -7.07
C SER A 14 -16.38 -22.13 -6.72
N SER A 15 -15.38 -22.55 -7.48
CA SER A 15 -14.01 -22.03 -7.34
C SER A 15 -13.97 -20.59 -7.86
N ALA A 16 -14.39 -19.64 -7.02
CA ALA A 16 -14.29 -18.22 -7.33
C ALA A 16 -12.82 -17.80 -7.16
N LEU A 17 -12.12 -17.57 -8.27
CA LEU A 17 -10.80 -16.95 -8.24
C LEU A 17 -10.98 -15.51 -7.77
N ALA A 18 -10.70 -15.25 -6.49
CA ALA A 18 -10.59 -13.89 -5.99
C ALA A 18 -9.43 -13.21 -6.72
N HIS A 19 -9.74 -12.32 -7.66
CA HIS A 19 -8.73 -11.48 -8.30
C HIS A 19 -8.00 -10.66 -7.23
N ARG A 20 -6.68 -10.50 -7.39
CA ARG A 20 -5.90 -9.51 -6.63
C ARG A 20 -6.33 -8.13 -7.12
N GLY A 21 -7.44 -7.61 -6.60
CA GLY A 21 -8.01 -6.36 -7.08
C GLY A 21 -7.07 -5.17 -6.86
N GLY A 22 -7.05 -4.25 -7.82
CA GLY A 22 -6.79 -2.82 -7.62
C GLY A 22 -5.44 -2.38 -7.04
N LEU A 23 -4.45 -3.27 -7.00
CA LEU A 23 -3.09 -2.94 -6.58
C LEU A 23 -2.31 -2.34 -7.75
N ASP A 24 -1.45 -1.37 -7.46
CA ASP A 24 -0.49 -0.83 -8.43
C ASP A 24 0.75 -1.73 -8.56
N ASP A 25 1.68 -1.30 -9.42
CA ASP A 25 2.94 -2.02 -9.69
C ASP A 25 3.84 -2.16 -8.44
N ASN A 26 3.66 -1.29 -7.44
CA ASN A 26 4.38 -1.35 -6.18
C ASN A 26 3.74 -2.36 -5.20
N GLY A 27 2.52 -2.83 -5.46
CA GLY A 27 1.79 -3.77 -4.61
C GLY A 27 1.02 -3.09 -3.47
N GLY A 28 0.61 -1.84 -3.66
CA GLY A 28 -0.26 -1.08 -2.77
C GLY A 28 -1.41 -0.40 -3.53
N HIS A 29 -2.16 0.46 -2.86
CA HIS A 29 -3.22 1.28 -3.47
C HIS A 29 -3.42 2.60 -2.72
N HIS A 30 -3.96 3.61 -3.42
CA HIS A 30 -4.25 4.91 -2.83
C HIS A 30 -5.73 4.99 -2.42
N ASP A 31 -6.03 5.28 -1.15
CA ASP A 31 -7.39 5.57 -0.69
C ASP A 31 -7.73 7.04 -1.00
N ARG A 32 -8.65 7.26 -1.94
CA ARG A 32 -9.08 8.60 -2.36
C ARG A 32 -9.82 9.39 -1.27
N ARG A 33 -10.30 8.71 -0.22
CA ARG A 33 -11.02 9.35 0.90
C ARG A 33 -10.05 9.99 1.88
N THR A 34 -8.97 9.29 2.20
CA THR A 34 -7.98 9.73 3.20
C THR A 34 -6.77 10.40 2.55
N GLY A 35 -6.49 10.10 1.28
CA GLY A 35 -5.24 10.46 0.61
C GLY A 35 -4.06 9.58 1.04
N GLU A 36 -4.31 8.49 1.77
CA GLU A 36 -3.27 7.58 2.25
C GLU A 36 -2.99 6.46 1.25
N TYR A 37 -1.75 5.99 1.26
CA TYR A 37 -1.32 4.85 0.46
C TYR A 37 -1.18 3.60 1.33
N HIS A 38 -1.83 2.51 0.91
CA HIS A 38 -1.93 1.26 1.67
C HIS A 38 -1.20 0.12 0.97
N CYS A 39 -0.14 -0.37 1.59
CA CYS A 39 0.65 -1.48 1.09
C CYS A 39 0.10 -2.85 1.47
N HIS A 40 -0.16 -3.72 0.48
CA HIS A 40 -0.55 -5.11 0.72
C HIS A 40 0.62 -6.08 0.70
N HIS A 41 1.68 -5.78 -0.06
CA HIS A 41 2.88 -6.61 -0.12
C HIS A 41 3.99 -6.11 0.82
N ALA A 42 4.87 -7.02 1.26
CA ALA A 42 6.00 -6.66 2.13
C ALA A 42 7.01 -5.73 1.44
N SER A 43 7.25 -5.94 0.14
CA SER A 43 8.12 -5.10 -0.69
C SER A 43 7.63 -3.65 -0.74
N CYS A 44 6.33 -3.43 -0.88
CA CYS A 44 5.70 -2.11 -0.86
C CYS A 44 6.02 -1.36 0.44
N ARG A 45 5.88 -2.02 1.60
CA ARG A 45 6.15 -1.41 2.90
C ARG A 45 7.62 -1.05 3.09
N GLN A 46 8.54 -1.82 2.50
CA GLN A 46 9.97 -1.49 2.52
C GLN A 46 10.24 -0.23 1.71
N ALA A 47 9.70 -0.15 0.49
CA ALA A 47 9.84 1.01 -0.37
C ALA A 47 9.26 2.30 0.25
N GLN A 48 8.14 2.21 0.99
CA GLN A 48 7.60 3.37 1.72
C GLN A 48 8.51 3.85 2.86
N ARG A 49 9.05 2.93 3.67
CA ARG A 49 9.94 3.28 4.79
C ARG A 49 11.22 3.96 4.31
N GLU A 50 11.80 3.48 3.21
CA GLU A 50 12.98 4.09 2.61
C GLU A 50 12.73 5.53 2.15
N GLN A 51 11.51 5.84 1.68
CA GLN A 51 11.11 7.19 1.31
C GLN A 51 10.92 8.08 2.54
N GLU A 52 10.24 7.58 3.58
CA GLU A 52 10.03 8.29 4.84
C GLU A 52 11.38 8.61 5.53
N ASP A 53 12.28 7.64 5.64
CA ASP A 53 13.62 7.82 6.21
C ASP A 53 14.45 8.83 5.40
N GLY A 54 14.32 8.80 4.07
CA GLY A 54 14.98 9.74 3.18
C GLY A 54 14.46 11.17 3.33
N GLU A 55 13.16 11.35 3.52
CA GLU A 55 12.53 12.65 3.72
C GLU A 55 12.89 13.24 5.08
N ASP A 56 12.88 12.43 6.15
CA ASP A 56 13.29 12.88 7.49
C ASP A 56 14.76 13.33 7.51
N ARG A 57 15.65 12.58 6.84
CA ARG A 57 17.06 13.02 6.67
C ARG A 57 17.17 14.35 5.94
N ARG A 58 16.43 14.55 4.84
CA ARG A 58 16.44 15.83 4.11
C ARG A 58 15.95 16.98 5.00
N ARG A 59 14.85 16.77 5.71
CA ARG A 59 14.29 17.73 6.66
C ARG A 59 15.25 18.04 7.82
N GLY A 60 16.04 17.06 8.28
CA GLY A 60 17.10 17.25 9.27
C GLY A 60 18.20 18.18 8.76
N VAL A 61 18.69 17.92 7.54
CA VAL A 61 19.71 18.76 6.90
C VAL A 61 19.24 20.21 6.70
N ASP A 62 17.97 20.40 6.31
CA ASP A 62 17.39 21.74 6.14
C ASP A 62 17.28 22.49 7.48
N ARG A 63 17.00 21.78 8.59
CA ARG A 63 17.02 22.36 9.94
C ARG A 63 18.43 22.77 10.36
N GLU A 64 19.41 21.87 10.24
CA GLU A 64 20.80 22.16 10.62
C GLU A 64 21.37 23.35 9.83
N ARG A 65 20.90 23.57 8.60
CA ARG A 65 21.32 24.71 7.77
C ARG A 65 20.60 26.02 8.11
N GLY A 66 19.45 25.96 8.78
CA GLY A 66 18.65 27.12 9.18
C GLY A 66 19.18 27.85 10.42
N ASP A 67 19.95 27.17 11.28
CA ASP A 67 20.54 27.73 12.52
C ASP A 67 21.93 28.35 12.30
N GLY A 68 22.12 29.07 11.20
CA GLY A 68 23.29 29.94 11.03
C GLY A 68 23.16 31.17 11.96
N PRO A 69 24.24 31.64 12.61
CA PRO A 69 24.15 32.74 13.57
C PRO A 69 23.58 33.97 12.87
N GLU A 70 22.40 34.42 13.32
CA GLU A 70 21.88 35.73 12.96
C GLU A 70 22.93 36.75 13.41
N GLY A 71 23.55 37.40 12.41
CA GLY A 71 24.64 38.34 12.61
C GLY A 71 24.16 39.51 13.45
N ASP A 72 24.71 39.63 14.66
CA ASP A 72 24.70 40.84 15.46
C ASP A 72 25.61 41.87 14.77
N THR A 73 25.00 42.81 14.04
CA THR A 73 25.64 44.05 13.57
C THR A 73 24.70 45.21 13.79
#